data_AF-A0A7W3VLP0-F1
#
_entry.id   AF-A0A7W3VLP0-F1
#
_cell.length_a   1.000
_cell.length_b   1.000
_cell.length_c   1.000
_cell.angle_alpha   90.00
_cell.angle_beta   90.00
_cell.angle_gamma   90.00
#
_symmetry.space_group_name_H-M   'P 1'
#
loop_
_entity.id
_entity.type
_entity.pdbx_description
1 polymer ?
#
loop_
_entity_poly.entity_id
_entity_poly.type
_entity_poly.pdbx_seq_one_letter_code
_entity_poly.pdbx_strand_id
1 'polypeptide(L)'
;MRVRDLFVLVVKLVAGGLLIDVLVLNLPLVLYQIGMKEDVMGTNAMELVHILLLLVGLVLLFVYAGHIVDFFRVEKGFSNLTIPSKSLTMIGLTQLGVFFVGLRLIVDNLPSLVSNALFWFKAKSVNNPYEYVQTGNFWFVTLFNIVLGYLLISHMRKIALWVIPNQEEQE
;
A
#
# COMPACT_ATOMS: atom_id res chain seq x y z
N MET A 1 -26.01 -5.46 -0.53
CA MET A 1 -24.83 -5.18 -1.38
C MET A 1 -24.92 -6.00 -2.66
N ARG A 2 -24.69 -5.41 -3.85
CA ARG A 2 -24.63 -6.18 -5.10
C ARG A 2 -23.23 -6.78 -5.27
N VAL A 3 -23.14 -7.95 -5.92
CA VAL A 3 -21.85 -8.60 -6.21
C VAL A 3 -20.91 -7.67 -6.99
N ARG A 4 -21.46 -6.87 -7.92
CA ARG A 4 -20.72 -5.81 -8.62
C ARG A 4 -19.97 -4.89 -7.66
N ASP A 5 -20.64 -4.38 -6.63
CA ASP A 5 -20.06 -3.41 -5.70
C ASP A 5 -18.90 -4.02 -4.91
N LEU A 6 -19.02 -5.31 -4.55
CA LEU A 6 -17.95 -6.07 -3.91
C LEU A 6 -16.70 -6.15 -4.81
N PHE A 7 -16.87 -6.46 -6.09
CA PHE A 7 -15.75 -6.52 -7.03
C PHE A 7 -15.08 -5.15 -7.21
N VAL A 8 -15.87 -4.08 -7.31
CA VAL A 8 -15.34 -2.71 -7.36
C VAL A 8 -14.51 -2.40 -6.12
N LEU A 9 -15.01 -2.79 -4.94
CA LEU A 9 -14.28 -2.63 -3.68
C LEU A 9 -12.97 -3.42 -3.66
N VAL A 10 -12.99 -4.69 -4.08
CA VAL A 10 -11.78 -5.53 -4.14
C VAL A 10 -10.73 -4.89 -5.05
N VAL A 11 -11.12 -4.44 -6.24
CA VAL A 11 -10.21 -3.76 -7.17
C VAL A 11 -9.61 -2.51 -6.54
N LYS A 12 -10.42 -1.69 -5.87
CA LYS A 12 -9.94 -0.49 -5.16
C LYS A 12 -8.98 -0.82 -4.02
N LEU A 13 -9.27 -1.85 -3.22
CA LEU A 13 -8.40 -2.25 -2.12
C LEU A 13 -7.05 -2.77 -2.64
N VAL A 14 -7.06 -3.58 -3.70
CA VAL A 14 -5.82 -4.07 -4.34
C VAL A 14 -5.03 -2.89 -4.91
N ALA A 15 -5.66 -2.01 -5.68
CA ALA A 15 -5.01 -0.84 -6.26
C ALA A 15 -4.44 0.10 -5.20
N GLY A 16 -5.21 0.36 -4.13
CA GLY A 16 -4.79 1.20 -3.02
C GLY A 16 -3.62 0.60 -2.25
N GLY A 17 -3.65 -0.71 -1.98
CA GLY A 17 -2.51 -1.42 -1.37
C GLY A 17 -1.25 -1.31 -2.22
N LEU A 18 -1.37 -1.53 -3.54
CA LEU A 18 -0.24 -1.40 -4.47
C LEU A 18 0.25 0.04 -4.59
N LEU A 19 -0.63 1.05 -4.53
CA LEU A 19 -0.24 2.46 -4.51
C LEU A 19 0.62 2.77 -3.28
N ILE A 20 0.21 2.27 -2.12
CA ILE A 20 0.98 2.42 -0.88
C ILE A 20 2.35 1.76 -1.04
N ASP A 21 2.41 0.52 -1.54
CA ASP A 21 3.69 -0.18 -1.78
C ASP A 21 4.62 0.64 -2.69
N VAL A 22 4.10 1.22 -3.77
CA VAL A 22 4.90 2.01 -4.72
C VAL A 22 5.37 3.33 -4.11
N LEU A 23 4.49 4.06 -3.45
CA LEU A 23 4.81 5.36 -2.85
C LEU A 23 5.78 5.24 -1.67
N VAL A 24 5.66 4.17 -0.90
CA VAL A 24 6.31 4.05 0.40
C VAL A 24 7.57 3.19 0.34
N LEU A 25 7.62 2.17 -0.53
CA LEU A 25 8.79 1.29 -0.66
C LEU A 25 9.62 1.63 -1.90
N ASN A 26 8.99 1.69 -3.07
CA ASN A 26 9.73 1.79 -4.33
C ASN A 26 10.22 3.22 -4.62
N LEU A 27 9.37 4.23 -4.37
CA LEU A 27 9.71 5.63 -4.66
C LEU A 27 10.91 6.12 -3.83
N PRO A 28 11.00 5.92 -2.50
CA PRO A 28 12.16 6.38 -1.73
C PRO A 28 13.45 5.65 -2.13
N LEU A 29 13.35 4.37 -2.48
CA LEU A 29 14.50 3.58 -2.91
C LEU A 29 15.09 4.11 -4.22
N VAL A 30 14.25 4.38 -5.21
CA VAL A 30 14.72 4.94 -6.49
C VAL A 30 15.24 6.35 -6.32
N LEU A 31 14.58 7.20 -5.51
CA LEU A 31 15.10 8.55 -5.20
C LEU A 31 16.47 8.50 -4.52
N TYR A 32 16.68 7.56 -3.60
CA TYR A 32 17.97 7.35 -2.96
C TYR A 32 19.04 6.92 -3.97
N GLN A 33 18.72 5.97 -4.86
CA GLN A 33 19.65 5.48 -5.88
C GLN A 33 20.06 6.59 -6.86
N ILE A 34 19.12 7.47 -7.22
CA ILE A 34 19.40 8.66 -8.03
C ILE A 34 20.33 9.63 -7.30
N GLY A 35 20.07 9.89 -6.01
CA GLY A 35 20.89 10.81 -5.22
C GLY A 35 22.32 10.33 -4.95
N MET A 36 22.59 9.03 -5.09
CA MET A 36 23.89 8.42 -4.81
C MET A 36 24.72 8.10 -6.06
N LYS A 37 24.15 8.14 -7.27
CA LYS A 37 24.86 7.79 -8.52
C LYS A 37 25.03 9.03 -9.41
N GLU A 38 26.25 9.25 -9.90
CA GLU A 38 26.57 10.38 -10.81
C GLU A 38 25.98 10.20 -12.22
N ASP A 39 25.60 8.99 -12.63
CA ASP A 39 25.06 8.71 -13.96
C ASP A 39 23.52 8.86 -13.99
N VAL A 40 23.08 10.12 -14.01
CA VAL A 40 21.66 10.51 -13.91
C VAL A 40 20.91 10.33 -15.24
N MET A 41 21.62 10.23 -16.38
CA MET A 41 21.00 10.48 -17.69
C MET A 41 20.45 9.25 -18.43
N GLY A 42 20.87 8.03 -18.10
CA GLY A 42 20.45 6.81 -18.81
C GLY A 42 19.48 5.92 -18.02
N THR A 43 20.03 5.17 -17.07
CA THR A 43 19.31 4.09 -16.37
C THR A 43 18.30 4.63 -15.36
N ASN A 44 18.67 5.69 -14.63
CA ASN A 44 17.86 6.30 -13.58
C ASN A 44 16.59 7.00 -14.13
N ALA A 45 16.69 7.61 -15.32
CA ALA A 45 15.55 8.26 -15.97
C ALA A 45 14.47 7.23 -16.39
N MET A 46 14.90 6.05 -16.86
CA MET A 46 13.99 4.98 -17.26
C MET A 46 13.23 4.38 -16.07
N GLU A 47 13.90 4.21 -14.92
CA GLU A 47 13.28 3.75 -13.68
C GLU A 47 12.24 4.75 -13.14
N LEU A 48 12.54 6.06 -13.20
CA LEU A 48 11.57 7.10 -12.84
C LEU A 48 10.33 7.08 -13.74
N VAL A 49 10.52 6.98 -15.06
CA VAL A 49 9.42 6.88 -16.01
C VAL A 49 8.58 5.63 -15.74
N HIS A 50 9.22 4.51 -15.42
CA HIS A 50 8.53 3.28 -15.07
C HIS A 50 7.67 3.44 -13.81
N ILE A 51 8.22 4.02 -12.73
CA ILE A 51 7.47 4.29 -11.50
C ILE A 51 6.31 5.25 -11.77
N LEU A 52 6.53 6.29 -12.57
CA LEU A 52 5.50 7.27 -12.89
C LEU A 52 4.35 6.65 -13.69
N LEU A 53 4.67 5.84 -14.71
CA LEU A 53 3.67 5.08 -15.47
C LEU A 53 2.88 4.13 -14.56
N LEU A 54 3.57 3.46 -13.65
CA LEU A 54 2.95 2.53 -12.72
C LEU A 54 2.04 3.25 -11.71
N LEU A 55 2.45 4.40 -11.18
CA LEU A 55 1.61 5.26 -10.34
C LEU A 55 0.36 5.73 -11.09
N VAL A 56 0.52 6.26 -12.30
CA VAL A 56 -0.62 6.70 -13.13
C VAL A 56 -1.55 5.52 -13.40
N GLY A 57 -1.02 4.37 -13.78
CA GLY A 57 -1.80 3.16 -14.03
C GLY A 57 -2.60 2.70 -12.81
N LEU A 58 -1.98 2.70 -11.62
CA LEU A 58 -2.65 2.31 -10.39
C LEU A 58 -3.72 3.33 -9.94
N VAL A 59 -3.46 4.64 -10.11
CA VAL A 59 -4.46 5.69 -9.84
C VAL A 59 -5.66 5.53 -10.78
N LEU A 60 -5.41 5.32 -12.07
CA LEU A 60 -6.47 5.06 -13.04
C LEU A 60 -7.25 3.79 -12.66
N LEU A 61 -6.57 2.72 -12.26
CA LEU A 61 -7.22 1.48 -11.85
C LEU A 61 -8.09 1.67 -10.59
N PHE A 62 -7.64 2.48 -9.63
CA PHE A 62 -8.41 2.82 -8.43
C PHE A 62 -9.64 3.67 -8.74
N VAL A 63 -9.50 4.71 -9.57
CA VAL A 63 -10.58 5.64 -9.93
C VAL A 63 -11.60 4.98 -10.85
N TYR A 64 -11.13 4.27 -11.89
CA TYR A 64 -11.97 3.63 -12.91
C TYR A 64 -12.35 2.19 -12.57
N ALA A 65 -12.17 1.74 -11.31
CA ALA A 65 -12.51 0.39 -10.86
C ALA A 65 -13.93 -0.05 -11.25
N GLY A 66 -14.90 0.86 -11.20
CA GLY A 66 -16.28 0.61 -11.65
C GLY A 66 -16.38 0.21 -13.11
N HIS A 67 -15.75 0.99 -14.00
CA HIS A 67 -15.74 0.73 -15.44
C HIS A 67 -15.01 -0.55 -15.80
N ILE A 68 -13.94 -0.89 -15.07
CA ILE A 68 -13.21 -2.15 -15.26
C ILE A 68 -14.13 -3.34 -14.96
N VAL A 69 -14.84 -3.30 -13.82
CA VAL A 69 -15.79 -4.36 -13.45
C VAL A 69 -16.93 -4.47 -14.47
N ASP A 70 -17.41 -3.35 -14.98
CA ASP A 70 -18.46 -3.31 -16.01
C ASP A 70 -17.96 -3.85 -17.36
N PHE A 71 -16.71 -3.54 -17.74
CA PHE A 71 -16.08 -4.04 -18.95
C PHE A 71 -15.95 -5.56 -18.94
N PHE A 72 -15.53 -6.14 -17.80
CA PHE A 72 -15.47 -7.59 -17.61
C PHE A 72 -16.84 -8.24 -17.44
N ARG A 73 -17.93 -7.44 -17.37
CA ARG A 73 -19.31 -7.92 -17.25
C ARG A 73 -19.48 -8.91 -16.10
N VAL A 74 -18.78 -8.68 -14.98
CA VAL A 74 -18.76 -9.60 -13.84
C VAL A 74 -20.17 -9.83 -13.29
N GLU A 75 -21.06 -8.85 -13.44
CA GLU A 75 -22.47 -8.93 -13.09
C GLU A 75 -23.29 -9.98 -13.87
N LYS A 76 -22.88 -10.38 -15.08
CA LYS A 76 -23.67 -11.30 -15.92
C LYS A 76 -23.80 -12.70 -15.33
N GLY A 77 -22.88 -13.12 -14.47
CA GLY A 77 -22.93 -14.40 -13.76
C GLY A 77 -23.68 -14.36 -12.42
N PHE A 78 -24.00 -13.16 -11.91
CA PHE A 78 -24.47 -12.95 -10.53
C PHE A 78 -25.64 -11.97 -10.43
N SER A 79 -26.38 -11.77 -11.53
CA SER A 79 -27.40 -10.73 -11.70
C SER A 79 -28.52 -10.73 -10.64
N ASN A 80 -28.77 -11.87 -9.99
CA ASN A 80 -29.80 -12.03 -8.95
C ASN A 80 -29.23 -12.28 -7.54
N LEU A 81 -27.90 -12.27 -7.35
CA LEU A 81 -27.30 -12.53 -6.05
C LEU A 81 -27.17 -11.22 -5.26
N THR A 82 -28.06 -11.03 -4.29
CA THR A 82 -27.89 -10.02 -3.24
C THR A 82 -27.22 -10.68 -2.03
N ILE A 83 -26.11 -10.11 -1.57
CA ILE A 83 -25.42 -10.61 -0.39
C ILE A 83 -26.20 -10.11 0.85
N PRO A 84 -26.69 -11.00 1.73
CA PRO A 84 -27.45 -10.60 2.92
C PRO A 84 -26.54 -9.78 3.84
N SER A 85 -26.91 -8.51 4.08
CA SER A 85 -26.04 -7.52 4.73
C SER A 85 -26.02 -7.56 6.25
N LYS A 86 -26.55 -8.62 6.88
CA LYS A 86 -26.69 -8.68 8.35
C LYS A 86 -25.35 -8.78 9.09
N SER A 87 -24.27 -9.18 8.41
CA SER A 87 -22.90 -9.24 8.98
C SER A 87 -21.78 -8.68 8.08
N LEU A 88 -22.02 -8.54 6.77
CA LEU A 88 -21.02 -8.09 5.78
C LEU A 88 -21.45 -6.77 5.15
N THR A 89 -21.10 -5.67 5.80
CA THR A 89 -21.28 -4.32 5.24
C THR A 89 -20.06 -3.94 4.39
N MET A 90 -20.27 -3.12 3.36
CA MET A 90 -19.18 -2.57 2.53
C MET A 90 -18.13 -1.86 3.40
N ILE A 91 -18.60 -1.12 4.40
CA ILE A 91 -17.74 -0.44 5.38
C ILE A 91 -16.89 -1.47 6.15
N GLY A 92 -17.48 -2.56 6.64
CA GLY A 92 -16.75 -3.62 7.34
C GLY A 92 -15.71 -4.33 6.46
N LEU A 93 -16.06 -4.64 5.21
CA LEU A 93 -15.12 -5.22 4.22
C LEU A 93 -13.96 -4.28 3.93
N THR A 94 -14.22 -2.99 3.80
CA THR A 94 -13.19 -1.98 3.55
C THR A 94 -12.27 -1.83 4.75
N GLN A 95 -12.82 -1.79 5.97
CA GLN A 95 -12.04 -1.77 7.21
C GLN A 95 -11.13 -2.99 7.30
N LEU A 96 -11.62 -4.17 6.95
CA LEU A 96 -10.85 -5.41 6.92
C LEU A 96 -9.71 -5.33 5.89
N GLY A 97 -9.97 -4.79 4.69
CA GLY A 97 -8.94 -4.53 3.68
C GLY A 97 -7.86 -3.56 4.16
N VAL A 98 -8.26 -2.41 4.72
CA VAL A 98 -7.34 -1.41 5.29
C VAL A 98 -6.53 -2.01 6.45
N PHE A 99 -7.17 -2.83 7.29
CA PHE A 99 -6.50 -3.56 8.37
C PHE A 99 -5.40 -4.48 7.82
N PHE A 100 -5.68 -5.28 6.78
CA PHE A 100 -4.65 -6.15 6.19
C PHE A 100 -3.51 -5.39 5.55
N VAL A 101 -3.80 -4.27 4.87
CA VAL A 101 -2.76 -3.39 4.31
C VAL A 101 -1.89 -2.82 5.43
N GLY A 102 -2.50 -2.29 6.50
CA GLY A 102 -1.76 -1.76 7.64
C GLY A 102 -0.96 -2.82 8.40
N LEU A 103 -1.54 -4.01 8.59
CA LEU A 103 -0.87 -5.14 9.26
C LEU A 103 0.33 -5.62 8.46
N ARG A 104 0.19 -5.75 7.13
CA ARG A 104 1.29 -6.11 6.23
C ARG A 104 2.44 -5.11 6.35
N LEU A 105 2.16 -3.80 6.33
CA LEU A 105 3.21 -2.78 6.52
C LEU A 105 3.99 -2.97 7.82
N ILE A 106 3.31 -3.34 8.91
CA ILE A 106 4.00 -3.59 10.19
C ILE A 106 4.82 -4.88 10.11
N VAL A 107 4.19 -6.00 9.70
CA VAL A 107 4.82 -7.33 9.71
C VAL A 107 6.02 -7.40 8.77
N ASP A 108 5.93 -6.80 7.59
CA ASP A 108 7.01 -6.84 6.60
C ASP A 108 8.22 -5.99 7.04
N ASN A 109 7.99 -4.94 7.83
CA ASN A 109 9.04 -4.00 8.25
C ASN A 109 9.60 -4.28 9.66
N LEU A 110 8.87 -4.99 10.52
CA LEU A 110 9.31 -5.28 11.88
C LEU A 110 10.64 -6.04 11.95
N PRO A 111 10.88 -7.11 11.15
CA PRO A 111 12.17 -7.82 11.15
C PRO A 111 13.34 -6.93 10.74
N SER A 112 13.15 -6.09 9.72
CA SER A 112 14.16 -5.14 9.26
C SER A 112 14.49 -4.13 10.37
N LEU A 113 13.50 -3.63 11.11
CA LEU A 113 13.72 -2.68 12.21
C LEU A 113 14.56 -3.31 13.32
N VAL A 114 14.20 -4.53 13.73
CA VAL A 114 14.93 -5.26 14.78
C VAL A 114 16.37 -5.55 14.33
N SER A 115 16.54 -6.01 13.09
CA SER A 115 17.86 -6.26 12.50
C SER A 115 18.74 -5.00 12.50
N ASN A 116 18.21 -3.88 12.01
CA ASN A 116 18.91 -2.60 11.99
C ASN A 116 19.29 -2.11 13.40
N ALA A 117 18.40 -2.28 14.39
CA ALA A 117 18.69 -1.92 15.78
C ALA A 117 19.82 -2.78 16.37
N LEU A 118 19.82 -4.10 16.10
CA LEU A 118 20.86 -5.02 16.55
C LEU A 118 22.22 -4.71 15.91
N PHE A 119 22.24 -4.46 14.60
CA PHE A 119 23.47 -4.07 13.90
C PHE A 119 24.02 -2.74 14.39
N TRP A 120 23.16 -1.74 14.62
CA TRP A 120 23.58 -0.46 15.18
C TRP A 120 24.22 -0.63 16.57
N PHE A 121 23.60 -1.43 17.44
CA PHE A 121 24.14 -1.73 18.76
C PHE A 121 25.51 -2.40 18.65
N LYS A 122 25.63 -3.44 17.83
CA LYS A 122 26.89 -4.16 17.60
C LYS A 122 28.00 -3.25 17.08
N ALA A 123 27.72 -2.44 16.06
CA ALA A 123 28.68 -1.52 15.46
C ALA A 123 29.21 -0.51 16.49
N LYS A 124 28.31 0.00 17.36
CA LYS A 124 28.68 0.91 18.45
C LYS A 124 29.52 0.22 19.52
N SER A 125 29.24 -1.05 19.83
CA SER A 125 30.02 -1.82 20.83
C SER A 125 31.43 -2.17 20.36
N VAL A 126 31.64 -2.40 19.06
CA VAL A 126 32.93 -2.84 18.50
C VAL A 126 33.78 -1.65 18.01
N ASN A 127 33.27 -0.41 18.06
CA ASN A 127 33.91 0.78 17.49
C ASN A 127 34.30 0.59 16.00
N ASN A 128 33.57 -0.26 15.28
CA ASN A 128 33.82 -0.54 13.87
C ASN A 128 32.69 0.05 13.01
N PRO A 129 32.87 1.26 12.44
CA PRO A 129 31.83 1.93 11.67
C PRO A 129 31.54 1.25 10.32
N TYR A 130 32.42 0.36 9.83
CA TYR A 130 32.27 -0.26 8.51
C TYR A 130 31.19 -1.35 8.47
N GLU A 131 30.85 -2.01 9.59
CA GLU A 131 29.72 -2.95 9.65
C GLU A 131 28.37 -2.25 9.47
N TYR A 132 28.26 -0.98 9.86
CA TYR A 132 27.01 -0.22 9.81
C TYR A 132 26.66 0.31 8.40
N VAL A 133 27.68 0.56 7.56
CA VAL A 133 27.51 1.15 6.23
C VAL A 133 27.04 0.11 5.20
N GLN A 134 27.40 -1.18 5.39
CA GLN A 134 27.06 -2.23 4.41
C GLN A 134 25.57 -2.61 4.37
N THR A 135 24.81 -2.38 5.44
CA THR A 135 23.40 -2.80 5.49
C THR A 135 22.41 -1.81 4.87
N GLY A 136 22.87 -0.63 4.42
CA GLY A 136 21.99 0.40 3.88
C GLY A 136 21.11 0.99 4.98
N ASN A 137 21.32 2.27 5.28
CA ASN A 137 20.77 2.96 6.45
C ASN A 137 19.27 3.32 6.28
N PHE A 138 18.41 2.36 5.93
CA PHE A 138 16.98 2.56 5.64
C PHE A 138 16.06 2.32 6.86
N TRP A 139 16.61 2.44 8.07
CA TRP A 139 15.82 2.30 9.31
C TRP A 139 14.67 3.31 9.38
N PHE A 140 14.86 4.52 8.84
CA PHE A 140 13.83 5.55 8.78
C PHE A 140 12.63 5.11 7.92
N VAL A 141 12.87 4.53 6.74
CA VAL A 141 11.80 4.01 5.86
C VAL A 141 11.05 2.90 6.58
N THR A 142 11.78 1.99 7.22
CA THR A 142 11.21 0.88 7.98
C THR A 142 10.32 1.38 9.13
N LEU A 143 10.80 2.38 9.87
CA LEU A 143 10.05 3.00 10.97
C LEU A 143 8.81 3.74 10.46
N PHE A 144 8.95 4.50 9.37
CA PHE A 144 7.84 5.20 8.73
C PHE A 144 6.72 4.24 8.32
N ASN A 145 7.08 3.08 7.75
CA ASN A 145 6.11 2.06 7.32
C ASN A 145 5.33 1.47 8.50
N ILE A 146 6.02 1.20 9.61
CA ILE A 146 5.38 0.70 10.83
C ILE A 146 4.41 1.75 11.39
N VAL A 147 4.82 3.02 11.45
CA VAL A 147 3.97 4.13 11.89
C VAL A 147 2.77 4.29 10.97
N LEU A 148 2.97 4.25 9.65
CA LEU A 148 1.89 4.34 8.67
C LEU A 148 0.92 3.17 8.81
N GLY A 149 1.44 1.94 8.95
CA GLY A 149 0.62 0.75 9.17
C GLY A 149 -0.22 0.86 10.44
N TYR A 150 0.37 1.37 11.54
CA TYR A 150 -0.34 1.65 12.78
C TYR A 150 -1.43 2.72 12.60
N LEU A 151 -1.15 3.80 11.85
CA LEU A 151 -2.13 4.85 11.56
C LEU A 151 -3.30 4.32 10.72
N LEU A 152 -3.03 3.46 9.73
CA LEU A 152 -4.06 2.81 8.91
C LEU A 152 -4.98 1.95 9.77
N ILE A 153 -4.44 1.13 10.66
CA ILE A 153 -5.23 0.29 11.57
C ILE A 153 -6.03 1.14 12.55
N SER A 154 -5.38 2.13 13.18
CA SER A 154 -6.01 2.98 14.21
C SER A 154 -7.14 3.84 13.65
N HIS A 155 -7.07 4.22 12.38
CA HIS A 155 -8.04 5.07 11.71
C HIS A 155 -8.80 4.36 10.59
N MET A 156 -8.85 3.02 10.59
CA MET A 156 -9.42 2.21 9.51
C MET A 156 -10.89 2.58 9.19
N ARG A 157 -11.68 2.96 10.20
CA ARG A 157 -13.07 3.40 9.99
C ARG A 157 -13.15 4.69 9.16
N LYS A 158 -12.33 5.69 9.46
CA LYS A 158 -12.31 6.97 8.72
C LYS A 158 -11.85 6.76 7.29
N ILE A 159 -10.82 5.92 7.10
CA ILE A 159 -10.30 5.58 5.77
C ILE A 159 -11.34 4.83 4.95
N ALA A 160 -12.05 3.87 5.57
CA ALA A 160 -13.11 3.12 4.90
C ALA A 160 -14.23 4.02 4.38
N LEU A 161 -14.64 5.01 5.18
CA LEU A 161 -15.64 6.01 4.76
C LEU A 161 -15.13 6.89 3.61
N TRP A 162 -13.85 7.26 3.62
CA TRP A 162 -13.27 8.04 2.52
C TRP A 162 -13.18 7.24 1.20
N VAL A 163 -12.90 5.95 1.27
CA VAL A 163 -12.85 5.05 0.10
C VAL A 163 -14.25 4.81 -0.49
N ILE A 164 -15.29 4.84 0.34
CA ILE A 164 -16.69 4.64 -0.06
C ILE A 164 -17.56 5.81 0.45
N PRO A 165 -17.52 6.97 -0.22
CA PRO A 165 -18.18 8.19 0.26
C PRO A 165 -19.72 8.14 0.26
N ASN A 166 -20.36 7.21 -0.45
CA ASN A 166 -21.80 7.31 -0.81
C ASN A 166 -22.74 6.31 -0.12
N GLN A 167 -22.43 5.77 1.08
CA GLN A 167 -23.30 4.74 1.70
C GLN A 167 -23.89 5.07 3.08
N GLU A 168 -23.56 6.21 3.70
CA GLU A 168 -24.23 6.64 4.95
C GLU A 168 -25.59 7.32 4.70
N GLU A 169 -25.94 7.73 3.48
CA GLU A 169 -27.24 8.37 3.19
C GLU A 169 -28.43 7.39 3.05
N GLN A 170 -28.24 6.09 3.32
CA GLN A 170 -29.30 5.08 3.20
C GLN A 170 -29.53 4.24 4.46
N GLU A 171 -29.10 4.72 5.63
CA GLU A 171 -29.57 4.21 6.92
C GLU A 171 -30.71 5.07 7.48
#